data_AF-A0A254RT27-F1
#
_entry.id   AF-A0A254RT27-F1
#
_cell.length_a   1.000
_cell.length_b   1.000
_cell.length_c   1.000
_cell.angle_alpha   90.00
_cell.angle_beta   90.00
_cell.angle_gamma   90.00
#
_symmetry.space_group_name_H-M   'P 1'
#
loop_
_entity.id
_entity.type
_entity.pdbx_description
1 polymer ?
#
loop_
_entity_poly.entity_id
_entity_poly.type
_entity_poly.pdbx_seq_one_letter_code
_entity_poly.pdbx_strand_id
1 'polypeptide(L)'
;MKSISKAHFFKTGVMLLPFVFGACTTDESSSAWERPDSFGDVLYERHLGKGTSAAFECKVYSQNNHVSLEMIFDVPAYQSTMNAVYYFEVGDPANMYVDILLSGMFQDESDDACAGLKANNEGMKVSCSRSHVTGKSELESVSEASSSLVLGMMVPKFKSQCDNFYDNYKDIMSGLPGRWNYGNGEPAEPALLCDVNLTDDALHMNVDYSTRSMAMEVTHYSINGEPMGAFRVAESYAGVPADTLAMICSAYRQESDLSGVYCEGSTISYLAPEEQDGEVMTLEDMAVVYKKEVCPGLLDGSLSMEDLWFND
;
A
#
# COMPACT_ATOMS: atom_id res chain seq x y z
N MET A 1 14.18 7.02 -2.67
CA MET A 1 13.04 6.13 -2.46
C MET A 1 12.76 6.16 -0.97
N LYS A 2 11.62 6.72 -0.59
CA LYS A 2 11.30 7.00 0.81
C LYS A 2 11.41 5.72 1.62
N SER A 3 12.27 5.71 2.63
CA SER A 3 12.16 4.72 3.70
C SER A 3 10.73 4.85 4.23
N ILE A 4 9.95 3.79 4.08
CA ILE A 4 8.62 3.73 4.69
C ILE A 4 8.91 3.75 6.19
N SER A 5 8.98 4.95 6.76
CA SER A 5 9.05 5.17 8.18
C SER A 5 7.81 4.51 8.75
N LYS A 6 8.01 3.27 9.20
CA LYS A 6 7.02 2.35 9.76
C LYS A 6 6.17 3.01 10.86
N ALA A 7 6.64 4.11 11.43
CA ALA A 7 5.98 4.84 12.50
C ALA A 7 4.76 5.68 12.10
N HIS A 8 4.42 5.81 10.80
CA HIS A 8 3.36 6.72 10.35
C HIS A 8 2.10 6.08 9.79
N PHE A 9 2.04 4.75 9.58
CA PHE A 9 0.86 4.10 8.98
C PHE A 9 -0.43 4.39 9.76
N PHE A 10 -0.36 4.53 11.09
CA PHE A 10 -1.51 4.85 11.94
C PHE A 10 -1.48 6.20 12.69
N LYS A 11 -0.39 6.97 12.61
CA LYS A 11 -0.26 8.20 13.44
C LYS A 11 -1.14 9.38 13.03
N THR A 12 -1.79 9.36 11.86
CA THR A 12 -2.40 10.58 11.31
C THR A 12 -3.86 10.50 10.84
N GLY A 13 -4.69 9.50 11.21
CA GLY A 13 -6.13 9.82 11.21
C GLY A 13 -7.26 8.80 11.09
N VAL A 14 -7.08 7.47 11.06
CA VAL A 14 -8.20 6.60 10.59
C VAL A 14 -8.71 5.53 11.56
N MET A 15 -8.13 5.35 12.73
CA MET A 15 -8.66 4.29 13.60
C MET A 15 -9.88 4.71 14.42
N LEU A 16 -10.23 6.00 14.45
CA LEU A 16 -11.02 6.53 15.54
C LEU A 16 -12.10 7.53 15.11
N LEU A 17 -13.21 7.04 14.55
CA LEU A 17 -14.49 7.70 14.78
C LEU A 17 -15.13 7.09 16.04
N PRO A 18 -15.61 7.91 16.99
CA PRO A 18 -16.29 7.44 18.16
C PRO A 18 -17.66 6.91 17.74
N PHE A 19 -17.94 5.64 18.00
CA PHE A 19 -19.32 5.17 18.05
C PHE A 19 -19.93 5.75 19.33
N VAL A 20 -20.38 7.02 19.26
CA VAL A 20 -21.23 7.59 20.31
C VAL A 20 -22.62 6.99 20.14
N PHE A 21 -22.78 5.76 20.62
CA PHE A 21 -24.08 5.21 21.00
C PHE A 21 -24.09 5.05 22.53
N GLY A 22 -25.28 5.13 23.12
CA GLY A 22 -25.49 5.18 24.57
C GLY A 22 -24.76 4.08 25.34
N ALA A 23 -24.57 4.33 26.63
CA ALA A 23 -23.81 3.52 27.58
C ALA A 23 -23.88 2.01 27.29
N CYS A 24 -22.73 1.41 26.96
CA CYS A 24 -22.61 -0.03 26.78
C CYS A 24 -23.02 -0.76 28.07
N THR A 25 -23.80 -1.83 27.93
CA THR A 25 -24.14 -2.71 29.05
C THR A 25 -22.93 -3.57 29.37
N THR A 26 -22.47 -3.53 30.61
CA THR A 26 -21.30 -4.28 31.09
C THR A 26 -21.60 -5.77 31.32
N ASP A 27 -22.67 -6.31 30.74
CA ASP A 27 -23.09 -7.67 31.06
C ASP A 27 -22.03 -8.70 30.61
N GLU A 28 -21.67 -9.57 31.55
CA GLU A 28 -20.63 -10.61 31.40
C GLU A 28 -21.07 -11.79 30.51
N SER A 29 -22.02 -11.56 29.59
CA SER A 29 -22.36 -12.49 28.53
C SER A 29 -21.21 -12.55 27.53
N SER A 30 -20.45 -13.64 27.59
CA SER A 30 -19.11 -13.82 27.02
C SER A 30 -19.04 -14.93 25.98
N SER A 31 -20.16 -15.28 25.34
CA SER A 31 -20.19 -16.43 24.43
C SER A 31 -21.12 -16.22 23.25
N ALA A 32 -20.57 -16.45 22.05
CA ALA A 32 -21.24 -16.68 20.77
C ALA A 32 -21.46 -15.50 19.82
N TRP A 33 -20.41 -14.72 19.51
CA TRP A 33 -20.41 -13.94 18.26
C TRP A 33 -19.11 -14.18 17.50
N GLU A 34 -19.22 -14.92 16.41
CA GLU A 34 -18.15 -15.20 15.44
C GLU A 34 -18.32 -14.27 14.23
N ARG A 35 -17.25 -14.06 13.46
CA ARG A 35 -17.31 -13.33 12.19
C ARG A 35 -18.45 -13.92 11.34
N PRO A 36 -19.41 -13.12 10.84
CA PRO A 36 -20.53 -13.67 10.09
C PRO A 36 -20.06 -14.31 8.78
N ASP A 37 -20.69 -15.43 8.40
CA ASP A 37 -20.37 -16.18 7.18
C ASP A 37 -20.73 -15.44 5.88
N SER A 38 -21.56 -14.40 5.97
CA SER A 38 -22.01 -13.56 4.87
C SER A 38 -22.22 -12.13 5.33
N PHE A 39 -21.85 -11.17 4.49
CA PHE A 39 -21.99 -9.73 4.75
C PHE A 39 -23.19 -9.09 4.03
N GLY A 40 -23.91 -9.83 3.19
CA GLY A 40 -25.02 -9.30 2.38
C GLY A 40 -24.57 -8.72 1.03
N ASP A 41 -25.34 -7.76 0.51
CA ASP A 41 -25.09 -7.16 -0.81
C ASP A 41 -24.08 -6.00 -0.71
N VAL A 42 -23.20 -5.88 -1.71
CA VAL A 42 -22.24 -4.77 -1.82
C VAL A 42 -22.98 -3.47 -2.16
N LEU A 43 -22.91 -2.48 -1.26
CA LEU A 43 -23.48 -1.15 -1.44
C LEU A 43 -22.47 -0.09 -1.88
N TYR A 44 -21.19 -0.35 -1.67
CA TYR A 44 -20.09 0.53 -1.99
C TYR A 44 -18.80 -0.25 -2.08
N GLU A 45 -17.96 0.10 -3.03
CA GLU A 45 -16.66 -0.52 -3.22
C GLU A 45 -15.65 0.53 -3.67
N ARG A 46 -14.44 0.44 -3.13
CA ARG A 46 -13.27 1.19 -3.59
C ARG A 46 -12.12 0.21 -3.74
N HIS A 47 -11.41 0.34 -4.85
CA HIS A 47 -10.22 -0.44 -5.14
C HIS A 47 -9.07 0.49 -5.54
N LEU A 48 -7.89 0.19 -5.05
CA LEU A 48 -6.67 0.90 -5.37
C LEU A 48 -5.48 -0.07 -5.39
N GLY A 49 -4.89 -0.27 -6.54
CA GLY A 49 -3.62 -0.99 -6.71
C GLY A 49 -2.50 -0.01 -7.07
N LYS A 50 -1.27 -0.37 -6.70
CA LYS A 50 -0.05 0.30 -7.16
C LYS A 50 0.95 -0.75 -7.62
N GLY A 51 0.93 -1.03 -8.92
CA GLY A 51 1.68 -2.15 -9.47
C GLY A 51 1.32 -3.48 -8.80
N THR A 52 2.32 -4.35 -8.64
CA THR A 52 2.34 -5.53 -7.74
C THR A 52 2.69 -5.18 -6.29
N SER A 53 3.07 -3.94 -6.02
CA SER A 53 3.70 -3.56 -4.76
C SER A 53 2.68 -3.44 -3.63
N ALA A 54 1.47 -3.00 -3.96
CA ALA A 54 0.44 -2.65 -3.00
C ALA A 54 -0.96 -2.77 -3.62
N ALA A 55 -1.91 -3.30 -2.86
CA ALA A 55 -3.33 -3.29 -3.18
C ALA A 55 -4.19 -2.98 -1.95
N PHE A 56 -5.24 -2.21 -2.18
CA PHE A 56 -6.27 -1.90 -1.22
C PHE A 56 -7.63 -2.18 -1.84
N GLU A 57 -8.46 -2.89 -1.09
CA GLU A 57 -9.84 -3.12 -1.42
C GLU A 57 -10.69 -2.80 -0.20
N CYS A 58 -11.80 -2.11 -0.42
CA CYS A 58 -12.74 -1.82 0.62
C CYS A 58 -14.16 -1.96 0.10
N LYS A 59 -14.98 -2.68 0.86
CA LYS A 59 -16.37 -2.96 0.54
C LYS A 59 -17.25 -2.67 1.74
N VAL A 60 -18.35 -1.96 1.48
CA VAL A 60 -19.42 -1.75 2.46
C VAL A 60 -20.61 -2.58 2.03
N TYR A 61 -21.10 -3.40 2.94
CA TYR A 61 -22.23 -4.27 2.72
C TYR A 61 -23.40 -3.88 3.61
N SER A 62 -24.59 -4.32 3.22
CA SER A 62 -25.79 -4.21 4.04
C SER A 62 -26.71 -5.39 3.82
N GLN A 63 -27.37 -5.79 4.88
CA GLN A 63 -28.50 -6.71 4.88
C GLN A 63 -29.56 -6.19 5.87
N ASN A 64 -30.77 -6.75 5.82
CA ASN A 64 -31.98 -6.27 6.53
C ASN A 64 -31.76 -5.71 7.95
N ASN A 65 -30.85 -6.27 8.74
CA ASN A 65 -30.57 -5.86 10.11
C ASN A 65 -29.09 -5.53 10.40
N HIS A 66 -28.21 -5.45 9.40
CA HIS A 66 -26.80 -5.17 9.65
C HIS A 66 -26.11 -4.44 8.51
N VAL A 67 -25.00 -3.78 8.85
CA VAL A 67 -24.09 -3.11 7.93
C VAL A 67 -22.68 -3.55 8.28
N SER A 68 -21.86 -3.83 7.28
CA SER A 68 -20.45 -4.19 7.48
C SER A 68 -19.52 -3.41 6.55
N LEU A 69 -18.28 -3.27 6.98
CA LEU A 69 -17.16 -2.73 6.23
C LEU A 69 -16.06 -3.77 6.27
N GLU A 70 -15.66 -4.27 5.11
CA GLU A 70 -14.46 -5.09 4.94
C GLU A 70 -13.39 -4.26 4.24
N MET A 71 -12.17 -4.29 4.76
CA MET A 71 -11.00 -3.67 4.17
C MET A 71 -9.86 -4.68 4.11
N ILE A 72 -9.24 -4.76 2.95
CA ILE A 72 -8.09 -5.61 2.68
C ILE A 72 -6.96 -4.71 2.20
N PHE A 73 -5.86 -4.74 2.93
CA PHE A 73 -4.62 -4.09 2.58
C PHE A 73 -3.61 -5.19 2.31
N ASP A 74 -3.06 -5.22 1.11
CA ASP A 74 -2.03 -6.16 0.70
C ASP A 74 -0.81 -5.35 0.27
N VAL A 75 0.35 -5.77 0.74
CA VAL A 75 1.65 -5.22 0.33
C VAL A 75 2.54 -6.40 -0.02
N PRO A 76 2.37 -7.00 -1.21
CA PRO A 76 3.07 -8.24 -1.59
C PRO A 76 4.59 -8.12 -1.56
N ALA A 77 5.13 -6.94 -1.89
CA ALA A 77 6.56 -6.61 -1.81
C ALA A 77 7.17 -6.95 -0.43
N TYR A 78 6.36 -6.85 0.63
CA TYR A 78 6.75 -7.11 2.01
C TYR A 78 6.06 -8.34 2.61
N GLN A 79 5.37 -9.15 1.79
CA GLN A 79 4.59 -10.33 2.24
C GLN A 79 3.67 -9.98 3.43
N SER A 80 3.02 -8.83 3.35
CA SER A 80 2.31 -8.22 4.46
C SER A 80 0.86 -7.96 4.09
N THR A 81 -0.06 -8.39 4.95
CA THR A 81 -1.50 -8.19 4.76
C THR A 81 -2.17 -7.71 6.04
N MET A 82 -3.19 -6.87 5.88
CA MET A 82 -4.14 -6.53 6.92
C MET A 82 -5.55 -6.74 6.39
N ASN A 83 -6.35 -7.57 7.06
CA ASN A 83 -7.78 -7.71 6.79
C ASN A 83 -8.53 -7.17 8.01
N ALA A 84 -9.34 -6.14 7.80
CA ALA A 84 -10.14 -5.51 8.84
C ALA A 84 -11.63 -5.60 8.50
N VAL A 85 -12.42 -6.13 9.42
CA VAL A 85 -13.88 -6.17 9.34
C VAL A 85 -14.47 -5.37 10.50
N TYR A 86 -15.34 -4.44 10.16
CA TYR A 86 -16.23 -3.75 11.09
C TYR A 86 -17.65 -4.19 10.79
N TYR A 87 -18.37 -4.63 11.81
CA TYR A 87 -19.72 -5.14 11.68
C TYR A 87 -20.62 -4.52 12.73
N PHE A 88 -21.81 -4.10 12.31
CA PHE A 88 -22.82 -3.53 13.17
C PHE A 88 -24.19 -4.13 12.84
N GLU A 89 -24.82 -4.74 13.84
CA GLU A 89 -26.13 -5.36 13.74
C GLU A 89 -27.10 -4.67 14.70
N VAL A 90 -28.25 -4.26 14.18
CA VAL A 90 -29.37 -3.74 14.99
C VAL A 90 -30.25 -4.89 15.44
N GLY A 91 -30.72 -4.81 16.68
CA GLY A 91 -31.55 -5.84 17.28
C GLY A 91 -31.72 -5.63 18.77
N ASP A 92 -32.08 -6.71 19.46
CA ASP A 92 -32.20 -6.76 20.91
C ASP A 92 -31.32 -7.91 21.44
N PRO A 93 -30.08 -7.63 21.86
CA PRO A 93 -29.39 -6.33 21.86
C PRO A 93 -28.83 -5.94 20.48
N ALA A 94 -28.37 -4.70 20.32
CA ALA A 94 -27.57 -4.30 19.17
C ALA A 94 -26.11 -4.72 19.38
N ASN A 95 -25.44 -5.14 18.31
CA ASN A 95 -24.10 -5.72 18.40
C ASN A 95 -23.10 -4.98 17.51
N MET A 96 -21.90 -4.80 18.03
CA MET A 96 -20.76 -4.31 17.28
C MET A 96 -19.59 -5.28 17.38
N TYR A 97 -18.99 -5.60 16.23
CA TYR A 97 -17.85 -6.48 16.11
C TYR A 97 -16.75 -5.83 15.26
N VAL A 98 -15.51 -5.98 15.70
CA VAL A 98 -14.32 -5.60 14.94
C VAL A 98 -13.35 -6.77 14.93
N ASP A 99 -12.80 -7.07 13.76
CA ASP A 99 -11.86 -8.16 13.51
C ASP A 99 -10.72 -7.69 12.63
N ILE A 100 -9.49 -7.71 13.13
CA ILE A 100 -8.32 -7.22 12.40
C ILE A 100 -7.26 -8.31 12.43
N LEU A 101 -7.01 -8.92 11.27
CA LEU A 101 -5.95 -9.89 11.04
C LEU A 101 -4.73 -9.17 10.47
N LEU A 102 -3.56 -9.42 11.04
CA LEU A 102 -2.31 -8.73 10.73
C LEU A 102 -1.20 -9.74 10.38
N SER A 103 -0.50 -9.49 9.28
CA SER A 103 0.65 -10.28 8.86
C SER A 103 1.81 -9.40 8.37
N GLY A 104 3.02 -9.96 8.38
CA GLY A 104 4.22 -9.25 7.98
C GLY A 104 4.44 -7.96 8.78
N MET A 105 4.67 -6.84 8.08
CA MET A 105 4.92 -5.54 8.69
C MET A 105 3.74 -5.00 9.49
N PHE A 106 2.49 -5.40 9.19
CA PHE A 106 1.32 -4.92 9.91
C PHE A 106 1.22 -5.46 11.34
N GLN A 107 1.99 -6.50 11.68
CA GLN A 107 2.03 -7.03 13.05
C GLN A 107 2.59 -6.03 14.07
N ASP A 108 3.44 -5.10 13.62
CA ASP A 108 4.00 -4.07 14.49
C ASP A 108 2.94 -3.00 14.87
N GLU A 109 1.82 -2.94 14.14
CA GLU A 109 0.69 -2.04 14.38
C GLU A 109 -0.36 -2.61 15.35
N SER A 110 -0.17 -3.85 15.82
CA SER A 110 -1.16 -4.53 16.67
C SER A 110 -1.46 -3.79 17.97
N ASP A 111 -0.45 -3.18 18.60
CA ASP A 111 -0.62 -2.49 19.88
C ASP A 111 -1.40 -1.19 19.71
N ASP A 112 -1.14 -0.45 18.62
CA ASP A 112 -1.87 0.76 18.26
C ASP A 112 -3.32 0.42 17.87
N ALA A 113 -3.51 -0.67 17.11
CA ALA A 113 -4.83 -1.24 16.80
C ALA A 113 -5.66 -1.54 18.06
N CYS A 114 -5.02 -2.20 19.01
CA CYS A 114 -5.62 -2.54 20.30
C CYS A 114 -5.97 -1.30 21.13
N ALA A 115 -5.04 -0.34 21.23
CA ALA A 115 -5.22 0.88 22.00
C ALA A 115 -6.34 1.76 21.43
N GLY A 116 -6.40 1.88 20.10
CA GLY A 116 -7.46 2.59 19.39
C GLY A 116 -8.85 2.03 19.73
N LEU A 117 -9.05 0.72 19.59
CA LEU A 117 -10.34 0.11 19.89
C LEU A 117 -10.79 0.31 21.35
N LYS A 118 -9.85 0.23 22.30
CA LYS A 118 -10.13 0.45 23.73
C LYS A 118 -10.48 1.91 24.05
N ALA A 119 -9.83 2.86 23.40
CA ALA A 119 -10.05 4.29 23.65
C ALA A 119 -11.39 4.78 23.10
N ASN A 120 -11.86 4.19 22.00
CA ASN A 120 -12.99 4.72 21.24
C ASN A 120 -14.35 4.06 21.51
N ASN A 121 -14.36 2.95 22.23
CA ASN A 121 -15.57 2.18 22.48
C ASN A 121 -15.60 1.83 23.97
N GLU A 122 -16.09 2.77 24.79
CA GLU A 122 -16.31 2.51 26.22
C GLU A 122 -17.17 1.26 26.39
N GLY A 123 -16.70 0.26 27.14
CA GLY A 123 -17.42 -1.00 27.36
C GLY A 123 -17.19 -2.10 26.31
N MET A 124 -16.46 -1.83 25.22
CA MET A 124 -16.05 -2.87 24.28
C MET A 124 -15.00 -3.80 24.91
N LYS A 125 -15.23 -5.11 24.82
CA LYS A 125 -14.24 -6.14 25.19
C LYS A 125 -13.27 -6.31 24.03
N VAL A 126 -12.01 -5.94 24.24
CA VAL A 126 -10.96 -6.01 23.22
C VAL A 126 -9.94 -7.10 23.58
N SER A 127 -9.70 -8.04 22.66
CA SER A 127 -8.66 -9.05 22.75
C SER A 127 -7.59 -8.77 21.70
N CYS A 128 -6.33 -8.74 22.13
CA CYS A 128 -5.21 -8.29 21.31
C CYS A 128 -4.09 -9.31 21.34
N SER A 129 -3.58 -9.62 20.16
CA SER A 129 -2.38 -10.41 19.93
C SER A 129 -1.67 -9.86 18.72
N ARG A 130 -0.37 -10.12 18.60
CA ARG A 130 0.50 -9.60 17.54
C ARG A 130 -0.08 -9.73 16.12
N SER A 131 -0.84 -10.77 15.83
CA SER A 131 -1.39 -11.05 14.50
C SER A 131 -2.91 -10.90 14.42
N HIS A 132 -3.58 -10.57 15.52
CA HIS A 132 -5.03 -10.58 15.60
C HIS A 132 -5.55 -9.68 16.70
N VAL A 133 -6.35 -8.69 16.33
CA VAL A 133 -7.05 -7.78 17.23
C VAL A 133 -8.55 -7.94 17.01
N THR A 134 -9.29 -8.17 18.09
CA THR A 134 -10.75 -8.30 18.05
C THR A 134 -11.41 -7.39 19.08
N GLY A 135 -12.55 -6.82 18.73
CA GLY A 135 -13.38 -5.99 19.60
C GLY A 135 -14.83 -6.44 19.54
N LYS A 136 -15.48 -6.58 20.69
CA LYS A 136 -16.90 -6.96 20.80
C LYS A 136 -17.61 -6.05 21.78
N SER A 137 -18.74 -5.48 21.36
CA SER A 137 -19.59 -4.67 22.22
C SER A 137 -21.05 -5.05 22.04
N GLU A 138 -21.74 -5.16 23.16
CA GLU A 138 -23.19 -5.17 23.24
C GLU A 138 -23.66 -3.74 23.52
N LEU A 139 -24.66 -3.29 22.79
CA LEU A 139 -25.22 -1.94 22.84
C LEU A 139 -26.70 -2.01 23.19
N GLU A 140 -27.26 -0.87 23.61
CA GLU A 140 -28.70 -0.73 23.84
C GLU A 140 -29.51 -1.22 22.64
N SER A 141 -30.59 -1.93 22.94
CA SER A 141 -31.47 -2.53 21.93
C SER A 141 -32.04 -1.47 20.98
N VAL A 142 -31.97 -1.75 19.68
CA VAL A 142 -32.54 -0.90 18.64
C VAL A 142 -33.86 -1.53 18.20
N SER A 143 -34.97 -0.82 18.45
CA SER A 143 -36.28 -1.29 18.02
C SER A 143 -36.36 -1.48 16.50
N GLU A 144 -37.23 -2.38 16.03
CA GLU A 144 -37.49 -2.58 14.60
C GLU A 144 -37.88 -1.27 13.89
N ALA A 145 -38.68 -0.42 14.56
CA ALA A 145 -39.10 0.88 14.05
C ALA A 145 -37.93 1.88 13.88
N SER A 146 -36.84 1.71 14.62
CA SER A 146 -35.63 2.56 14.57
C SER A 146 -34.49 1.95 13.77
N SER A 147 -34.58 0.67 13.42
CA SER A 147 -33.52 -0.10 12.75
C SER A 147 -33.10 0.52 11.43
N SER A 148 -34.05 0.89 10.57
CA SER A 148 -33.76 1.50 9.26
C SER A 148 -33.07 2.86 9.38
N LEU A 149 -33.41 3.65 10.39
CA LEU A 149 -32.77 4.93 10.67
C LEU A 149 -31.32 4.74 11.14
N VAL A 150 -31.08 3.82 12.07
CA VAL A 150 -29.74 3.52 12.58
C VAL A 150 -28.85 2.96 11.47
N LEU A 151 -29.31 1.96 10.72
CA LEU A 151 -28.58 1.41 9.58
C LEU A 151 -28.33 2.47 8.50
N GLY A 152 -29.32 3.34 8.25
CA GLY A 152 -29.20 4.48 7.34
C GLY A 152 -28.15 5.52 7.76
N MET A 153 -27.84 5.63 9.06
CA MET A 153 -26.72 6.44 9.56
C MET A 153 -25.38 5.71 9.50
N MET A 154 -25.38 4.38 9.65
CA MET A 154 -24.16 3.56 9.65
C MET A 154 -23.57 3.38 8.26
N VAL A 155 -24.40 3.21 7.23
CA VAL A 155 -23.93 3.06 5.84
C VAL A 155 -23.03 4.24 5.42
N PRO A 156 -23.44 5.53 5.53
CA PRO A 156 -22.58 6.66 5.20
C PRO A 156 -21.29 6.73 6.03
N LYS A 157 -21.33 6.33 7.30
CA LYS A 157 -20.13 6.30 8.15
C LYS A 157 -19.10 5.31 7.62
N PHE A 158 -19.53 4.09 7.28
CA PHE A 158 -18.63 3.08 6.72
C PHE A 158 -18.13 3.45 5.32
N LYS A 159 -18.96 4.10 4.49
CA LYS A 159 -18.49 4.66 3.20
C LYS A 159 -17.42 5.73 3.41
N SER A 160 -17.63 6.65 4.34
CA SER A 160 -16.63 7.70 4.64
C SER A 160 -15.35 7.09 5.23
N GLN A 161 -15.44 6.05 6.05
CA GLN A 161 -14.29 5.34 6.57
C GLN A 161 -13.49 4.68 5.44
N CYS A 162 -14.19 4.02 4.51
CA CYS A 162 -13.61 3.46 3.28
C CYS A 162 -12.83 4.52 2.48
N ASP A 163 -13.43 5.70 2.27
CA ASP A 163 -12.81 6.80 1.53
C ASP A 163 -11.57 7.35 2.22
N ASN A 164 -11.63 7.54 3.55
CA ASN A 164 -10.50 8.03 4.32
C ASN A 164 -9.32 7.04 4.30
N PHE A 165 -9.60 5.73 4.42
CA PHE A 165 -8.56 4.70 4.31
C PHE A 165 -7.98 4.63 2.89
N TYR A 166 -8.82 4.76 1.87
CA TYR A 166 -8.38 4.82 0.48
C TYR A 166 -7.41 5.98 0.24
N ASP A 167 -7.77 7.19 0.66
CA ASP A 167 -6.96 8.40 0.41
C ASP A 167 -5.63 8.32 1.17
N ASN A 168 -5.66 7.83 2.42
CA ASN A 168 -4.44 7.64 3.21
C ASN A 168 -3.57 6.52 2.67
N TYR A 169 -4.15 5.40 2.24
CA TYR A 169 -3.40 4.33 1.59
C TYR A 169 -2.72 4.83 0.31
N LYS A 170 -3.42 5.65 -0.47
CA LYS A 170 -2.87 6.28 -1.67
C LYS A 170 -1.65 7.14 -1.36
N ASP A 171 -1.75 7.99 -0.34
CA ASP A 171 -0.65 8.87 0.06
C ASP A 171 0.56 8.08 0.59
N ILE A 172 0.32 7.11 1.48
CA ILE A 172 1.38 6.30 2.11
C ILE A 172 2.11 5.45 1.07
N MET A 173 1.36 4.78 0.19
CA MET A 173 1.94 3.89 -0.81
C MET A 173 2.50 4.64 -2.02
N SER A 174 2.36 5.97 -2.09
CA SER A 174 2.84 6.79 -3.21
C SER A 174 4.31 6.56 -3.58
N GLY A 175 5.16 6.26 -2.59
CA GLY A 175 6.60 6.04 -2.76
C GLY A 175 7.00 4.65 -3.26
N LEU A 176 6.08 3.68 -3.32
CA LEU A 176 6.37 2.38 -3.94
C LEU A 176 6.46 2.52 -5.48
N PRO A 177 7.07 1.59 -6.22
CA PRO A 177 6.97 1.58 -7.67
C PRO A 177 5.63 0.97 -8.11
N GLY A 178 5.22 1.31 -9.32
CA GLY A 178 4.00 0.79 -9.96
C GLY A 178 3.00 1.89 -10.30
N ARG A 179 2.24 1.68 -11.38
CA ARG A 179 1.13 2.57 -11.75
C ARG A 179 -0.03 2.43 -10.79
N TRP A 180 -0.70 3.54 -10.53
CA TRP A 180 -1.99 3.51 -9.84
C TRP A 180 -3.04 2.85 -10.73
N ASN A 181 -3.66 1.79 -10.22
CA ASN A 181 -4.83 1.15 -10.81
C ASN A 181 -6.04 1.38 -9.89
N TYR A 182 -7.09 1.98 -10.44
CA TYR A 182 -8.33 2.25 -9.71
C TYR A 182 -9.41 1.17 -9.93
N GLY A 183 -8.99 -0.02 -10.36
CA GLY A 183 -9.84 -1.19 -10.60
C GLY A 183 -10.27 -1.40 -12.05
N ASN A 184 -9.79 -0.57 -12.99
CA ASN A 184 -10.22 -0.59 -14.40
C ASN A 184 -9.06 -0.42 -15.41
N GLY A 185 -7.79 -0.41 -14.98
CA GLY A 185 -6.66 -0.24 -15.88
C GLY A 185 -6.28 -1.55 -16.59
N GLU A 186 -6.08 -1.50 -17.91
CA GLU A 186 -5.40 -2.59 -18.61
C GLU A 186 -3.91 -2.57 -18.20
N PRO A 187 -3.31 -3.74 -17.90
CA PRO A 187 -1.88 -3.83 -17.63
C PRO A 187 -1.07 -3.42 -18.87
N ALA A 188 0.11 -2.85 -18.65
CA ALA A 188 1.08 -2.58 -19.70
C ALA A 188 1.60 -3.90 -20.33
N GLU A 189 2.35 -3.79 -21.43
CA GLU A 189 3.07 -4.95 -21.96
C GLU A 189 3.96 -5.55 -20.85
N PRO A 190 3.81 -6.84 -20.49
CA PRO A 190 4.67 -7.47 -19.51
C PRO A 190 6.06 -7.75 -20.10
N ALA A 191 7.09 -7.57 -19.28
CA ALA A 191 8.44 -8.01 -19.60
C ALA A 191 8.48 -9.55 -19.69
N LEU A 192 9.26 -10.07 -20.63
CA LEU A 192 9.56 -11.49 -20.74
C LEU A 192 10.62 -11.93 -19.73
N LEU A 193 11.49 -10.99 -19.33
CA LEU A 193 12.56 -11.20 -18.37
C LEU A 193 12.79 -9.91 -17.56
N CYS A 194 13.05 -10.07 -16.26
CA CYS A 194 13.63 -9.01 -15.44
C CYS A 194 14.55 -9.65 -14.39
N ASP A 195 15.85 -9.40 -14.52
CA ASP A 195 16.87 -9.97 -13.66
C ASP A 195 17.69 -8.87 -13.01
N VAL A 196 17.98 -9.03 -11.71
CA VAL A 196 18.83 -8.13 -10.93
C VAL A 196 19.98 -8.93 -10.34
N ASN A 197 21.21 -8.57 -10.69
CA ASN A 197 22.42 -9.17 -10.17
C ASN A 197 23.24 -8.13 -9.41
N LEU A 198 23.71 -8.51 -8.23
CA LEU A 198 24.56 -7.67 -7.40
C LEU A 198 25.94 -8.32 -7.33
N THR A 199 26.95 -7.53 -7.61
CA THR A 199 28.37 -7.84 -7.38
C THR A 199 28.92 -6.92 -6.30
N ASP A 200 30.15 -7.15 -5.85
CA ASP A 200 30.76 -6.38 -4.76
C ASP A 200 30.82 -4.87 -5.07
N ASP A 201 30.92 -4.47 -6.35
CA ASP A 201 31.12 -3.07 -6.76
C ASP A 201 30.00 -2.51 -7.66
N ALA A 202 29.06 -3.36 -8.09
CA ALA A 202 28.06 -2.98 -9.08
C ALA A 202 26.73 -3.74 -8.94
N LEU A 203 25.64 -3.02 -9.19
CA LEU A 203 24.32 -3.58 -9.42
C LEU A 203 24.01 -3.57 -10.92
N HIS A 204 23.55 -4.69 -11.44
CA HIS A 204 23.09 -4.83 -12.82
C HIS A 204 21.62 -5.23 -12.85
N MET A 205 20.84 -4.59 -13.71
CA MET A 205 19.47 -4.98 -14.00
C MET A 205 19.29 -5.13 -15.51
N ASN A 206 18.68 -6.24 -15.95
CA ASN A 206 18.31 -6.46 -17.34
C ASN A 206 16.81 -6.69 -17.44
N VAL A 207 16.16 -6.03 -18.40
CA VAL A 207 14.73 -6.16 -18.67
C VAL A 207 14.54 -6.37 -20.16
N ASP A 208 13.91 -7.50 -20.54
CA ASP A 208 13.62 -7.82 -21.93
C ASP A 208 12.12 -7.87 -22.17
N TYR A 209 11.67 -7.21 -23.23
CA TYR A 209 10.32 -7.28 -23.79
C TYR A 209 10.36 -7.97 -25.15
N SER A 210 9.19 -8.15 -25.76
CA SER A 210 9.08 -8.79 -27.07
C SER A 210 9.82 -8.06 -28.19
N THR A 211 9.94 -6.73 -28.09
CA THR A 211 10.48 -5.86 -29.15
C THR A 211 11.59 -4.92 -28.71
N ARG A 212 11.85 -4.83 -27.40
CA ARG A 212 12.76 -3.85 -26.79
C ARG A 212 13.39 -4.39 -25.52
N SER A 213 14.51 -3.80 -25.10
CA SER A 213 15.15 -4.14 -23.83
C SER A 213 15.89 -2.98 -23.22
N MET A 214 16.19 -3.12 -21.93
CA MET A 214 16.95 -2.19 -21.11
C MET A 214 17.96 -2.96 -20.27
N ALA A 215 19.20 -2.48 -20.23
CA ALA A 215 20.22 -2.92 -19.30
C ALA A 215 20.69 -1.72 -18.48
N MET A 216 20.75 -1.85 -17.16
CA MET A 216 21.19 -0.82 -16.24
C MET A 216 22.37 -1.34 -15.41
N GLU A 217 23.37 -0.50 -15.23
CA GLU A 217 24.50 -0.70 -14.33
C GLU A 217 24.59 0.49 -13.36
N VAL A 218 24.71 0.18 -12.07
CA VAL A 218 24.87 1.17 -10.99
C VAL A 218 26.14 0.85 -10.22
N THR A 219 27.03 1.83 -10.08
CA THR A 219 28.30 1.72 -9.35
C THR A 219 28.51 2.93 -8.46
N HIS A 220 29.28 2.81 -7.39
CA HIS A 220 29.73 3.98 -6.62
C HIS A 220 30.56 4.93 -7.50
N TYR A 221 30.24 6.22 -7.44
CA TYR A 221 31.01 7.25 -8.13
C TYR A 221 32.16 7.72 -7.26
N SER A 222 33.38 7.61 -7.79
CA SER A 222 34.60 8.07 -7.13
C SER A 222 35.42 8.95 -8.07
N ILE A 223 36.12 9.93 -7.48
CA ILE A 223 37.10 10.75 -8.18
C ILE A 223 38.45 10.49 -7.53
N ASN A 224 39.41 9.98 -8.31
CA ASN A 224 40.74 9.59 -7.83
C ASN A 224 40.72 8.55 -6.68
N GLY A 225 39.69 7.70 -6.64
CA GLY A 225 39.52 6.66 -5.61
C GLY A 225 38.79 7.11 -4.35
N GLU A 226 38.41 8.39 -4.23
CA GLU A 226 37.61 8.90 -3.10
C GLU A 226 36.11 8.88 -3.45
N PRO A 227 35.24 8.34 -2.59
CA PRO A 227 33.80 8.30 -2.82
C PRO A 227 33.22 9.72 -2.80
N MET A 228 32.34 10.00 -3.76
CA MET A 228 31.73 11.33 -3.94
C MET A 228 30.31 11.44 -3.39
N GLY A 229 29.80 10.40 -2.71
CA GLY A 229 28.43 10.36 -2.19
C GLY A 229 27.38 10.28 -3.30
N ALA A 230 27.72 9.66 -4.42
CA ALA A 230 26.85 9.53 -5.59
C ALA A 230 27.04 8.17 -6.26
N PHE A 231 25.99 7.65 -6.85
CA PHE A 231 26.03 6.54 -7.78
C PHE A 231 26.19 7.03 -9.20
N ARG A 232 27.03 6.34 -9.97
CA ARG A 232 27.02 6.41 -11.43
C ARG A 232 26.05 5.37 -11.96
N VAL A 233 25.05 5.82 -12.70
CA VAL A 233 24.07 4.97 -13.38
C VAL A 233 24.34 5.02 -14.88
N ALA A 234 24.37 3.86 -15.53
CA ALA A 234 24.46 3.73 -16.97
C ALA A 234 23.38 2.78 -17.48
N GLU A 235 22.54 3.28 -18.37
CA GLU A 235 21.43 2.57 -18.98
C GLU A 235 21.68 2.40 -20.47
N SER A 236 21.44 1.21 -21.00
CA SER A 236 21.54 0.89 -22.42
C SER A 236 20.25 0.28 -22.93
N TYR A 237 19.76 0.81 -24.04
CA TYR A 237 18.46 0.46 -24.61
C TYR A 237 18.62 -0.22 -25.97
N ALA A 238 17.73 -1.17 -26.26
CA ALA A 238 17.58 -1.74 -27.59
C ALA A 238 16.11 -1.73 -28.02
N GLY A 239 15.84 -1.49 -29.31
CA GLY A 239 14.47 -1.45 -29.83
C GLY A 239 13.66 -0.21 -29.43
N VAL A 240 14.23 0.74 -28.67
CA VAL A 240 13.60 2.02 -28.33
C VAL A 240 13.88 3.06 -29.41
N PRO A 241 12.86 3.78 -29.94
CA PRO A 241 13.05 4.83 -30.93
C PRO A 241 13.96 5.98 -30.45
N ALA A 242 14.77 6.54 -31.35
CA ALA A 242 15.75 7.58 -31.02
C ALA A 242 15.11 8.90 -30.55
N ASP A 243 13.91 9.23 -31.06
CA ASP A 243 13.11 10.36 -30.61
C ASP A 243 12.59 10.15 -29.17
N THR A 244 12.15 8.93 -28.82
CA THR A 244 11.79 8.58 -27.45
C THR A 244 13.00 8.69 -26.50
N LEU A 245 14.17 8.17 -26.88
CA LEU A 245 15.40 8.29 -26.09
C LEU A 245 15.83 9.76 -25.91
N ALA A 246 15.66 10.60 -26.93
CA ALA A 246 15.91 12.03 -26.82
C ALA A 246 14.96 12.71 -25.82
N MET A 247 13.69 12.31 -25.78
CA MET A 247 12.73 12.79 -24.79
C MET A 247 13.11 12.37 -23.37
N ILE A 248 13.45 11.09 -23.14
CA ILE A 248 13.88 10.57 -21.83
C ILE A 248 15.13 11.30 -21.35
N CYS A 249 16.13 11.43 -22.21
CA CYS A 249 17.35 12.19 -21.92
C CYS A 249 17.05 13.65 -21.52
N SER A 250 16.08 14.29 -22.18
CA SER A 250 15.65 15.65 -21.84
C SER A 250 14.93 15.71 -20.50
N ALA A 251 14.17 14.66 -20.13
CA ALA A 251 13.54 14.56 -18.82
C ALA A 251 14.59 14.41 -17.70
N TYR A 252 15.55 13.50 -17.85
CA TYR A 252 16.63 13.32 -16.86
C TYR A 252 17.46 14.57 -16.64
N ARG A 253 17.64 15.42 -17.67
CA ARG A 253 18.32 16.72 -17.51
C ARG A 253 17.52 17.76 -16.71
N GLN A 254 16.22 17.56 -16.56
CA GLN A 254 15.34 18.46 -15.81
C GLN A 254 15.15 18.00 -14.35
N GLU A 255 15.48 16.75 -14.03
CA GLU A 255 15.46 16.22 -12.66
C GLU A 255 16.50 16.95 -11.80
N SER A 256 16.05 17.56 -10.71
CA SER A 256 16.93 18.36 -9.84
C SER A 256 17.99 17.54 -9.12
N ASP A 257 17.69 16.26 -8.90
CA ASP A 257 18.50 15.37 -8.09
C ASP A 257 19.51 14.60 -8.94
N LEU A 258 19.41 14.66 -10.27
CA LEU A 258 20.36 14.05 -11.18
C LEU A 258 21.41 15.07 -11.65
N SER A 259 22.62 14.59 -11.86
CA SER A 259 23.70 15.42 -12.44
C SER A 259 24.51 14.65 -13.46
N GLY A 260 25.33 15.35 -14.24
CA GLY A 260 26.23 14.71 -15.21
C GLY A 260 25.52 13.92 -16.32
N VAL A 261 24.26 14.24 -16.64
CA VAL A 261 23.46 13.51 -17.62
C VAL A 261 24.09 13.58 -19.02
N TYR A 262 24.54 12.43 -19.50
CA TYR A 262 25.15 12.23 -20.80
C TYR A 262 24.35 11.19 -21.59
N CYS A 263 24.07 11.48 -22.86
CA CYS A 263 23.27 10.62 -23.71
C CYS A 263 23.99 10.45 -25.05
N GLU A 264 24.26 9.21 -25.42
CA GLU A 264 24.97 8.86 -26.65
C GLU A 264 24.31 7.62 -27.28
N GLY A 265 23.77 7.80 -28.50
CA GLY A 265 23.10 6.73 -29.22
C GLY A 265 21.95 6.14 -28.41
N SER A 266 22.12 4.88 -28.00
CA SER A 266 21.15 4.12 -27.21
C SER A 266 21.49 4.02 -25.73
N THR A 267 22.44 4.82 -25.25
CA THR A 267 22.91 4.80 -23.86
C THR A 267 22.65 6.15 -23.19
N ILE A 268 22.16 6.11 -21.96
CA ILE A 268 22.00 7.25 -21.07
C ILE A 268 22.84 6.99 -19.82
N SER A 269 23.59 7.97 -19.35
CA SER A 269 24.38 7.87 -18.12
C SER A 269 24.23 9.12 -17.28
N TYR A 270 24.17 8.98 -15.97
CA TYR A 270 23.98 10.09 -15.05
C TYR A 270 24.53 9.75 -13.66
N LEU A 271 24.61 10.77 -12.81
CA LEU A 271 24.94 10.65 -11.40
C LEU A 271 23.68 10.87 -10.57
N ALA A 272 23.38 9.93 -9.68
CA ALA A 272 22.31 10.03 -8.70
C ALA A 272 22.92 10.09 -7.28
N PRO A 273 22.35 10.83 -6.33
CA PRO A 273 22.88 10.91 -4.97
C PRO A 273 22.74 9.57 -4.24
N GLU A 274 23.74 9.24 -3.42
CA GLU A 274 23.67 8.11 -2.48
C GLU A 274 22.74 8.43 -1.31
N GLU A 275 22.71 9.70 -0.88
CA GLU A 275 21.80 10.18 0.15
C GLU A 275 20.44 10.54 -0.47
N GLN A 276 19.38 9.88 0.00
CA GLN A 276 18.01 10.17 -0.39
C GLN A 276 17.17 10.32 0.88
N ASP A 277 16.52 11.47 1.04
CA ASP A 277 15.68 11.79 2.20
C ASP A 277 16.39 11.65 3.58
N GLY A 278 17.72 11.89 3.61
CA GLY A 278 18.53 11.82 4.83
C GLY A 278 19.05 10.43 5.19
N GLU A 279 18.79 9.42 4.34
CA GLU A 279 19.34 8.07 4.46
C GLU A 279 20.34 7.80 3.34
N VAL A 280 21.47 7.18 3.68
CA VAL A 280 22.47 6.74 2.70
C VAL A 280 22.04 5.39 2.17
N MET A 281 21.66 5.32 0.89
CA MET A 281 21.34 4.06 0.23
C MET A 281 22.61 3.31 -0.18
N THR A 282 22.59 1.99 -0.03
CA THR A 282 23.62 1.08 -0.54
C THR A 282 23.18 0.40 -1.85
N LEU A 283 24.13 -0.21 -2.57
CA LEU A 283 23.80 -1.04 -3.74
C LEU A 283 22.93 -2.26 -3.35
N GLU A 284 23.13 -2.81 -2.15
CA GLU A 284 22.30 -3.86 -1.59
C GLU A 284 20.85 -3.42 -1.40
N ASP A 285 20.64 -2.23 -0.85
CA ASP A 285 19.29 -1.68 -0.65
C ASP A 285 18.58 -1.48 -1.98
N MET A 286 19.28 -0.93 -2.97
CA MET A 286 18.78 -0.80 -4.34
C MET A 286 18.46 -2.18 -4.95
N ALA A 287 19.31 -3.18 -4.76
CA ALA A 287 19.08 -4.54 -5.27
C ALA A 287 17.83 -5.16 -4.65
N VAL A 288 17.59 -4.95 -3.36
CA VAL A 288 16.39 -5.44 -2.67
C VAL A 288 15.14 -4.81 -3.28
N VAL A 289 15.14 -3.49 -3.49
CA VAL A 289 14.03 -2.78 -4.14
C VAL A 289 13.79 -3.31 -5.55
N TYR A 290 14.81 -3.34 -6.40
CA TYR A 290 14.62 -3.76 -7.79
C TYR A 290 14.10 -5.21 -7.88
N LYS A 291 14.59 -6.10 -7.01
CA LYS A 291 14.14 -7.50 -6.95
C LYS A 291 12.72 -7.67 -6.41
N LYS A 292 12.33 -6.90 -5.39
CA LYS A 292 11.06 -7.10 -4.68
C LYS A 292 9.91 -6.29 -5.26
N GLU A 293 10.19 -5.15 -5.87
CA GLU A 293 9.18 -4.17 -6.23
C GLU A 293 9.17 -3.90 -7.74
N VAL A 294 10.32 -3.58 -8.33
CA VAL A 294 10.40 -3.18 -9.75
C VAL A 294 10.24 -4.37 -10.70
N CYS A 295 11.08 -5.40 -10.59
CA CYS A 295 11.04 -6.54 -11.50
C CYS A 295 9.71 -7.30 -11.51
N PRO A 296 9.09 -7.61 -10.35
CA PRO A 296 7.77 -8.22 -10.33
C PRO A 296 6.72 -7.39 -11.08
N GLY A 297 6.75 -6.05 -10.91
CA GLY A 297 5.83 -5.16 -11.60
C GLY A 297 6.05 -5.09 -13.12
N LEU A 298 7.30 -5.16 -13.58
CA LEU A 298 7.60 -5.21 -15.01
C LEU A 298 7.15 -6.54 -15.63
N LEU A 299 7.35 -7.65 -14.91
CA LEU A 299 7.03 -9.00 -15.39
C LEU A 299 5.52 -9.27 -15.52
N ASP A 300 4.69 -8.64 -14.69
CA ASP A 300 3.23 -8.80 -14.75
C ASP A 300 2.51 -7.66 -15.50
N GLY A 301 3.26 -6.63 -15.91
CA GLY A 301 2.74 -5.47 -16.66
C GLY A 301 2.09 -4.39 -15.80
N SER A 302 2.20 -4.48 -14.47
CA SER A 302 1.70 -3.46 -13.55
C SER A 302 2.63 -2.24 -13.42
N LEU A 303 3.88 -2.40 -13.88
CA LEU A 303 4.85 -1.37 -14.18
C LEU A 303 5.27 -1.49 -15.66
N SER A 304 5.38 -0.37 -16.35
CA SER A 304 5.95 -0.30 -17.70
C SER A 304 7.38 0.22 -17.65
N MET A 305 8.15 -0.02 -18.72
CA MET A 305 9.49 0.57 -18.87
C MET A 305 9.42 2.10 -18.81
N GLU A 306 8.36 2.69 -19.35
CA GLU A 306 8.13 4.14 -19.33
C GLU A 306 7.97 4.70 -17.91
N ASP A 307 7.45 3.92 -16.97
CA ASP A 307 7.29 4.35 -15.57
C ASP A 307 8.62 4.40 -14.82
N LEU A 308 9.68 3.79 -15.36
CA LEU A 308 11.05 3.95 -14.83
C LEU A 308 11.68 5.27 -15.29
N TRP A 309 11.18 5.85 -16.38
CA TRP A 309 11.72 7.06 -16.99
C TRP A 309 11.04 8.33 -16.50
N PHE A 310 9.75 8.22 -16.16
CA PHE A 310 8.92 9.35 -15.80
C PHE A 310 8.33 9.11 -14.41
N ASN A 311 8.76 9.91 -13.44
CA ASN A 311 8.13 9.98 -12.12
C ASN A 311 6.79 10.73 -12.26
N ASP A 312 5.72 10.05 -12.67
CA ASP A 312 4.34 10.57 -12.61
C ASP A 312 3.61 10.12 -11.32
#